data_AF-A0A7S4B785-F1
#
_entry.id   AF-A0A7S4B785-F1
#
_cell.length_a   1.000
_cell.length_b   1.000
_cell.length_c   1.000
_cell.angle_alpha   90.00
_cell.angle_beta   90.00
_cell.angle_gamma   90.00
#
_symmetry.space_group_name_H-M   'P 1'
#
loop_
_entity.id
_entity.type
_entity.pdbx_description
1 polymer ?
#
loop_
_entity_poly.entity_id
_entity_poly.type
_entity_poly.pdbx_seq_one_letter_code
_entity_poly.pdbx_strand_id
1 'polypeptide(L)'
;MSVEGSRERDLIEYAFSALEALQWRYGPCHIEIKWTERGPVLVEVNAGRFNGVDFKLLVDALIGYNMYDATLAAYADEAAWESLPRLPPQQLRGAGRLVKLVSSVQGSLVQLRHVQEVESLPSCVAFAPVYTEEGEAVELTVDLASVAGFVTLMHEDAAVVQQDYLRLRELQETMFEVK
;
A
#
# COMPACT_ATOMS: atom_id res chain seq x y z
N MET A 1 14.43 -1.62 -3.62
CA MET A 1 14.54 -2.03 -2.19
C MET A 1 14.88 -3.52 -2.19
N SER A 2 16.01 -3.90 -1.58
CA SER A 2 16.40 -5.30 -1.42
C SER A 2 16.06 -5.77 0.00
N VAL A 3 15.73 -7.05 0.17
CA VAL A 3 15.55 -7.75 1.45
C VAL A 3 16.93 -8.13 2.05
N GLU A 4 18.00 -7.44 1.65
CA GLU A 4 19.37 -7.73 2.05
C GLU A 4 19.76 -7.12 3.40
N GLY A 5 19.02 -6.11 3.88
CA GLY A 5 19.25 -5.51 5.18
C GLY A 5 18.97 -6.51 6.31
N SER A 6 19.77 -6.45 7.38
CA SER A 6 19.45 -7.17 8.62
C SER A 6 18.04 -6.82 9.10
N ARG A 7 17.62 -5.58 8.89
CA ARG A 7 16.31 -5.05 9.28
C ARG A 7 15.12 -5.82 8.70
N GLU A 8 15.09 -6.07 7.39
CA GLU A 8 13.98 -6.76 6.74
C GLU A 8 13.88 -8.20 7.23
N ARG A 9 15.03 -8.88 7.40
CA ARG A 9 15.08 -10.23 7.99
C ARG A 9 14.56 -10.24 9.42
N ASP A 10 15.02 -9.32 10.26
CA ASP A 10 14.59 -9.18 11.65
C ASP A 10 13.07 -8.93 11.75
N LEU A 11 12.50 -8.13 10.84
CA LEU A 11 11.07 -7.89 10.76
C LEU A 11 10.28 -9.15 10.37
N ILE A 12 10.78 -9.93 9.40
CA ILE A 12 10.16 -11.19 8.97
C ILE A 12 10.19 -12.23 10.10
N GLU A 13 11.33 -12.38 10.77
CA GLU A 13 11.47 -13.31 11.91
C GLU A 13 10.58 -12.92 13.09
N TYR A 14 10.49 -11.61 13.37
CA TYR A 14 9.60 -11.09 14.40
C TYR A 14 8.13 -11.33 14.07
N ALA A 15 7.73 -11.14 12.80
CA ALA A 15 6.38 -11.44 12.32
C ALA A 15 6.02 -12.92 12.52
N PHE A 16 6.92 -13.85 12.17
CA PHE A 16 6.70 -15.28 12.41
C PHE A 16 6.62 -15.62 13.90
N SER A 17 7.46 -15.02 14.73
CA SER A 17 7.43 -15.22 16.18
C SER A 17 6.11 -14.75 16.80
N ALA A 18 5.55 -13.65 16.32
CA ALA A 18 4.23 -13.16 16.75
C ALA A 18 3.11 -14.15 16.37
N LEU A 19 3.13 -14.68 15.15
CA LEU A 19 2.16 -15.70 14.71
C LEU A 19 2.29 -16.99 15.51
N GLU A 20 3.51 -17.41 15.84
CA GLU A 20 3.76 -18.58 16.68
C GLU A 20 3.23 -18.40 18.10
N ALA A 21 3.49 -17.25 18.72
CA ALA A 21 2.99 -16.91 20.05
C ALA A 21 1.45 -16.91 20.11
N LEU A 22 0.79 -16.48 19.04
CA LEU A 22 -0.66 -16.48 18.90
C LEU A 22 -1.24 -17.83 18.44
N GLN A 23 -0.37 -18.81 18.17
CA GLN A 23 -0.74 -20.12 17.60
C GLN A 23 -1.54 -20.01 16.29
N TRP A 24 -1.34 -18.94 15.52
CA TRP A 24 -1.93 -18.78 14.20
C TRP A 24 -1.13 -19.58 13.18
N ARG A 25 -1.70 -20.69 12.69
CA ARG A 25 -1.00 -21.64 11.82
C ARG A 25 -1.42 -21.59 10.35
N TYR A 26 -2.69 -21.27 10.08
CA TYR A 26 -3.26 -21.40 8.74
C TYR A 26 -4.08 -20.16 8.37
N GLY A 27 -3.97 -19.74 7.11
CA GLY A 27 -4.73 -18.64 6.55
C GLY A 27 -4.00 -17.29 6.56
N PRO A 28 -4.57 -16.30 5.88
CA PRO A 28 -3.97 -14.99 5.70
C PRO A 28 -3.83 -14.25 7.03
N CYS A 29 -2.87 -13.33 7.10
CA CYS A 29 -2.70 -12.43 8.23
C CYS A 29 -2.15 -11.09 7.76
N HIS A 30 -2.67 -10.00 8.32
CA HIS A 30 -2.09 -8.67 8.22
C HIS A 30 -1.42 -8.32 9.55
N ILE A 31 -0.17 -7.86 9.53
CA ILE A 31 0.60 -7.56 10.75
C ILE A 31 1.20 -6.17 10.60
N GLU A 32 1.01 -5.35 11.63
CA GLU A 32 1.62 -4.03 11.74
C GLU A 32 2.78 -4.09 12.74
N ILE A 33 3.99 -3.77 12.26
CA ILE A 33 5.21 -3.77 13.07
C ILE A 33 5.90 -2.42 12.90
N LYS A 34 6.29 -1.82 14.01
CA LYS A 34 7.08 -0.58 14.02
C LYS A 34 8.53 -0.90 14.33
N TRP A 35 9.44 -0.44 13.47
CA TRP A 35 10.87 -0.50 13.79
C TRP A 35 11.25 0.64 14.75
N THR A 36 11.99 0.31 15.81
CA THR A 36 12.47 1.25 16.81
C THR A 36 13.98 1.08 17.04
N GLU A 37 14.59 1.96 17.83
CA GLU A 37 16.01 1.82 18.24
C GLU A 37 16.29 0.51 18.99
N ARG A 38 15.25 -0.09 19.62
CA ARG A 38 15.34 -1.38 20.31
C ARG A 38 15.05 -2.58 19.41
N GLY A 39 14.81 -2.35 18.12
CA GLY A 39 14.36 -3.37 17.17
C GLY A 39 12.84 -3.32 16.90
N PRO A 40 12.28 -4.39 16.31
CA PRO A 40 10.88 -4.45 15.91
C PRO A 40 9.94 -4.51 17.13
N VAL A 41 8.84 -3.76 17.07
CA VAL A 41 7.78 -3.73 18.09
C VAL A 41 6.45 -4.01 17.41
N LEU A 42 5.72 -5.01 17.90
CA LEU A 42 4.39 -5.36 17.42
C LEU A 42 3.40 -4.23 17.73
N VAL A 43 2.65 -3.81 16.71
CA VAL A 43 1.52 -2.88 16.87
C VAL A 43 0.22 -3.67 16.87
N GLU A 44 0.03 -4.52 15.86
CA GLU A 44 -1.22 -5.27 15.68
C GLU A 44 -1.00 -6.58 14.89
N VAL A 45 -1.79 -7.61 15.21
CA VAL A 45 -1.96 -8.83 14.39
C VAL A 45 -3.43 -9.00 14.05
N ASN A 46 -3.77 -8.91 12.77
CA ASN A 46 -5.08 -9.18 12.22
C ASN A 46 -5.09 -10.56 11.55
N ALA A 47 -5.23 -11.60 12.37
CA ALA A 47 -5.29 -12.99 11.93
C ALA A 47 -6.59 -13.31 11.17
N GLY A 48 -6.49 -14.02 10.05
CA GLY A 48 -7.62 -14.39 9.20
C GLY A 48 -8.17 -13.25 8.35
N ARG A 49 -7.46 -12.12 8.27
CA ARG A 49 -7.86 -10.95 7.48
C ARG A 49 -6.79 -10.58 6.47
N PHE A 50 -7.26 -10.09 5.33
CA PHE A 50 -6.43 -9.42 4.34
C PHE A 50 -6.20 -7.96 4.76
N ASN A 51 -5.24 -7.29 4.11
CA ASN A 51 -5.09 -5.85 4.22
C ASN A 51 -6.40 -5.16 3.83
N GLY A 52 -6.80 -4.13 4.58
CA GLY A 52 -8.00 -3.33 4.30
C GLY A 52 -7.85 -2.36 3.11
N VAL A 53 -6.69 -2.36 2.46
CA VAL A 53 -6.40 -1.56 1.27
C VAL A 53 -5.94 -2.50 0.15
N ASP A 54 -6.38 -2.24 -1.08
CA ASP A 54 -6.01 -3.05 -2.23
C ASP A 54 -4.54 -2.84 -2.63
N PHE A 55 -3.69 -3.81 -2.24
CA PHE A 55 -2.29 -3.89 -2.62
C PHE A 55 -2.05 -4.88 -3.76
N LYS A 56 -3.08 -5.55 -4.28
CA LYS A 56 -2.92 -6.69 -5.21
C LYS A 56 -2.08 -6.32 -6.42
N LEU A 57 -2.42 -5.20 -7.08
CA LEU A 57 -1.71 -4.73 -8.28
C LEU A 57 -0.19 -4.57 -8.04
N LEU A 58 0.19 -3.92 -6.93
CA LEU A 58 1.59 -3.68 -6.60
C LEU A 58 2.33 -4.98 -6.32
N VAL A 59 1.72 -5.88 -5.54
CA VAL A 59 2.35 -7.14 -5.16
C VAL A 59 2.47 -8.07 -6.38
N ASP A 60 1.46 -8.13 -7.25
CA ASP A 60 1.54 -8.89 -8.50
C ASP A 60 2.68 -8.39 -9.39
N ALA A 61 2.78 -7.08 -9.59
CA ALA A 61 3.78 -6.51 -10.47
C ALA A 61 5.21 -6.64 -9.91
N LEU A 62 5.39 -6.40 -8.60
CA LEU A 62 6.72 -6.28 -8.00
C LEU A 62 7.26 -7.58 -7.39
N ILE A 63 6.38 -8.44 -6.89
CA ILE A 63 6.71 -9.72 -6.25
C ILE A 63 6.40 -10.90 -7.18
N GLY A 64 5.31 -10.83 -7.94
CA GLY A 64 4.91 -11.86 -8.90
C GLY A 64 3.85 -12.84 -8.43
N TYR A 65 3.39 -12.74 -7.18
CA TYR A 65 2.26 -13.48 -6.62
C TYR A 65 1.67 -12.67 -5.46
N ASN A 66 0.40 -12.88 -5.13
CA ASN A 66 -0.28 -12.17 -4.05
C ASN A 66 -0.93 -13.12 -3.03
N MET A 67 -1.30 -12.56 -1.88
CA MET A 67 -1.87 -13.34 -0.77
C MET A 67 -3.28 -13.88 -1.07
N TYR A 68 -4.05 -13.26 -1.96
CA TYR A 68 -5.38 -13.75 -2.32
C TYR A 68 -5.28 -15.05 -3.11
N ASP A 69 -4.45 -15.07 -4.16
CA ASP A 69 -4.23 -16.26 -4.99
C ASP A 69 -3.53 -17.36 -4.19
N ALA A 70 -2.57 -17.00 -3.33
CA ALA A 70 -1.94 -17.95 -2.41
C ALA A 70 -2.95 -18.57 -1.43
N THR A 71 -3.87 -17.76 -0.90
CA THR A 71 -4.94 -18.27 -0.02
C THR A 71 -5.88 -19.20 -0.78
N LEU A 72 -6.30 -18.82 -1.99
CA LEU A 72 -7.18 -19.66 -2.82
C LEU A 72 -6.50 -21.00 -3.16
N ALA A 73 -5.22 -20.98 -3.55
CA ALA A 73 -4.45 -22.18 -3.81
C ALA A 73 -4.40 -23.10 -2.58
N ALA A 74 -4.14 -22.54 -1.39
CA ALA A 74 -4.12 -23.33 -0.16
C ALA A 74 -5.44 -24.08 0.13
N TYR A 75 -6.58 -23.55 -0.31
CA TYR A 75 -7.89 -24.18 -0.11
C TYR A 75 -8.31 -25.13 -1.23
N ALA A 76 -7.89 -24.86 -2.47
CA ALA A 76 -8.52 -25.46 -3.66
C ALA A 76 -7.54 -26.05 -4.69
N ASP A 77 -6.24 -25.76 -4.59
CA ASP A 77 -5.23 -26.21 -5.55
C ASP A 77 -3.88 -26.46 -4.85
N GLU A 78 -3.69 -27.68 -4.36
CA GLU A 78 -2.48 -28.12 -3.65
C GLU A 78 -1.22 -27.98 -4.53
N ALA A 79 -1.31 -28.27 -5.82
CA ALA A 79 -0.16 -28.17 -6.72
C ALA A 79 0.27 -26.71 -6.91
N ALA A 80 -0.69 -25.79 -7.06
CA ALA A 80 -0.39 -24.36 -7.10
C ALA A 80 0.18 -23.87 -5.76
N TRP A 81 -0.36 -24.32 -4.63
CA TRP A 81 0.14 -23.97 -3.30
C TRP A 81 1.59 -24.40 -3.07
N GLU A 82 1.90 -25.66 -3.37
CA GLU A 82 3.26 -26.22 -3.24
C GLU A 82 4.27 -25.55 -4.18
N SER A 83 3.81 -24.91 -5.26
CA SER A 83 4.69 -24.16 -6.17
C SER A 83 5.08 -22.78 -5.63
N LEU A 84 4.39 -22.25 -4.62
CA LEU A 84 4.66 -20.93 -4.08
C LEU A 84 5.88 -20.91 -3.17
N PRO A 85 6.74 -19.88 -3.27
CA PRO A 85 7.88 -19.76 -2.39
C PRO A 85 7.42 -19.41 -0.98
N ARG A 86 8.09 -19.98 0.03
CA ARG A 86 7.81 -19.69 1.45
C ARG A 86 7.98 -18.21 1.80
N LEU A 87 8.92 -17.52 1.14
CA LEU A 87 9.20 -16.11 1.33
C LEU A 87 9.15 -15.39 -0.02
N PRO A 88 8.76 -14.10 -0.05
CA PRO A 88 8.84 -13.30 -1.26
C PRO A 88 10.29 -13.18 -1.75
N PRO A 89 10.50 -12.82 -3.02
CA PRO A 89 11.84 -12.65 -3.58
C PRO A 89 12.63 -11.58 -2.82
N GLN A 90 13.94 -11.79 -2.69
CA GLN A 90 14.83 -10.85 -2.01
C GLN A 90 14.99 -9.51 -2.76
N GLN A 91 14.65 -9.48 -4.04
CA GLN A 91 14.69 -8.27 -4.85
C GLN A 91 13.35 -8.12 -5.55
N LEU A 92 12.76 -6.94 -5.38
CA LEU A 92 11.55 -6.55 -6.12
C LEU A 92 11.91 -6.22 -7.58
N ARG A 93 10.99 -6.47 -8.50
CA ARG A 93 11.15 -6.17 -9.94
C ARG A 93 11.20 -4.68 -10.28
N GLY A 94 10.96 -3.82 -9.29
CA GLY A 94 10.95 -2.37 -9.40
C GLY A 94 10.62 -1.74 -8.06
N ALA A 95 10.02 -0.56 -8.09
CA ALA A 95 9.48 0.13 -6.93
C ALA A 95 8.00 0.45 -7.15
N GLY A 96 7.25 0.49 -6.05
CA GLY A 96 5.89 0.98 -6.07
C GLY A 96 5.42 1.49 -4.72
N ARG A 97 4.38 2.31 -4.76
CA ARG A 97 3.82 3.00 -3.61
C ARG A 97 2.35 3.24 -3.84
N LEU A 98 1.53 2.81 -2.88
CA LEU A 98 0.14 3.21 -2.81
C LEU A 98 0.02 4.45 -1.91
N VAL A 99 -0.40 5.56 -2.50
CA VAL A 99 -0.50 6.86 -1.84
C VAL A 99 -1.97 7.13 -1.52
N LYS A 100 -2.27 7.33 -0.24
CA LYS A 100 -3.55 7.88 0.21
C LYS A 100 -3.54 9.40 0.04
N LEU A 101 -4.54 9.93 -0.64
CA LEU A 101 -4.77 11.37 -0.77
C LEU A 101 -5.35 11.91 0.53
N VAL A 102 -4.89 13.09 0.92
CA VAL A 102 -5.29 13.79 2.14
C VAL A 102 -5.90 15.11 1.73
N SER A 103 -7.12 15.38 2.17
CA SER A 103 -7.70 16.71 2.11
C SER A 103 -7.43 17.46 3.41
N SER A 104 -6.86 18.65 3.29
CA SER A 104 -6.67 19.61 4.39
C SER A 104 -7.73 20.71 4.42
N VAL A 105 -8.74 20.62 3.55
CA VAL A 105 -9.84 21.57 3.44
C VAL A 105 -11.19 20.85 3.55
N GLN A 106 -12.23 21.59 3.87
CA GLN A 106 -13.59 21.08 3.92
C GLN A 106 -14.54 22.11 3.31
N GLY A 107 -15.50 21.65 2.53
CA GLY A 107 -16.49 22.50 1.89
C GLY A 107 -17.10 21.84 0.66
N SER A 108 -17.86 22.61 -0.11
CA SER A 108 -18.39 22.16 -1.39
C SER A 108 -17.32 22.32 -2.47
N LEU A 109 -16.98 21.23 -3.16
CA LEU A 109 -15.95 21.21 -4.20
C LEU A 109 -16.31 22.23 -5.29
N VAL A 110 -15.37 23.13 -5.57
CA VAL A 110 -15.38 24.00 -6.75
C VAL A 110 -14.70 23.28 -7.90
N GLN A 111 -13.51 22.73 -7.63
CA GLN A 111 -12.69 22.09 -8.65
C GLN A 111 -11.70 21.10 -8.04
N LEU A 112 -11.54 19.95 -8.69
CA LEU A 112 -10.38 19.07 -8.51
C LEU A 112 -9.26 19.54 -9.46
N ARG A 113 -8.16 20.02 -8.90
CA ARG A 113 -7.00 20.56 -9.63
C ARG A 113 -5.95 19.48 -9.90
N HIS A 114 -5.07 19.77 -10.86
CA HIS A 114 -3.86 18.98 -11.18
C HIS A 114 -4.09 17.56 -11.72
N VAL A 115 -5.31 17.21 -12.11
CA VAL A 115 -5.66 15.86 -12.62
C VAL A 115 -4.71 15.41 -13.72
N GLN A 116 -4.56 16.22 -14.79
CA GLN A 116 -3.71 15.86 -15.92
C GLN A 116 -2.24 15.74 -15.53
N GLU A 117 -1.78 16.56 -14.58
CA GLU A 117 -0.39 16.51 -14.14
C GLU A 117 -0.11 15.22 -13.37
N VAL A 118 -1.00 14.83 -12.43
CA VAL A 118 -0.90 13.58 -11.68
C VAL A 118 -0.92 12.37 -12.62
N GLU A 119 -1.87 12.32 -13.56
CA GLU A 119 -1.97 11.23 -14.54
C GLU A 119 -0.76 11.15 -15.47
N SER A 120 -0.06 12.26 -15.69
CA SER A 120 1.14 12.32 -16.52
C SER A 120 2.44 11.97 -15.79
N LEU A 121 2.41 11.78 -14.46
CA LEU A 121 3.59 11.40 -13.70
C LEU A 121 4.13 10.05 -14.22
N PRO A 122 5.43 9.92 -14.51
CA PRO A 122 6.01 8.71 -15.10
C PRO A 122 5.69 7.40 -14.36
N SER A 123 5.57 7.47 -13.04
CA SER A 123 5.21 6.31 -12.21
C SER A 123 3.72 6.18 -11.93
N CYS A 124 2.84 7.11 -12.33
CA CYS A 124 1.41 7.00 -12.05
C CYS A 124 0.77 5.90 -12.91
N VAL A 125 0.28 4.84 -12.25
CA VAL A 125 -0.44 3.74 -12.91
C VAL A 125 -1.94 3.77 -12.65
N ALA A 126 -2.38 4.44 -11.58
CA ALA A 126 -3.78 4.66 -11.29
C ALA A 126 -3.96 5.91 -10.42
N PHE A 127 -4.96 6.73 -10.75
CA PHE A 127 -5.41 7.87 -9.95
C PHE A 127 -6.91 7.75 -9.72
N ALA A 128 -7.31 7.69 -8.46
CA ALA A 128 -8.69 7.46 -8.03
C ALA A 128 -9.04 8.44 -6.89
N PRO A 129 -9.27 9.72 -7.19
CA PRO A 129 -9.80 10.68 -6.22
C PRO A 129 -11.24 10.31 -5.81
N VAL A 130 -11.61 10.57 -4.56
CA VAL A 130 -12.99 10.37 -4.07
C VAL A 130 -13.91 11.49 -4.55
N TYR A 131 -13.40 12.73 -4.57
CA TYR A 131 -14.16 13.91 -4.99
C TYR A 131 -13.70 14.34 -6.39
N THR A 132 -14.62 14.38 -7.34
CA THR A 132 -14.37 14.69 -8.75
C THR A 132 -15.33 15.73 -9.34
N GLU A 133 -16.52 15.88 -8.78
CA GLU A 133 -17.58 16.71 -9.36
C GLU A 133 -17.83 18.00 -8.55
N GLU A 134 -18.09 19.11 -9.24
CA GLU A 134 -18.46 20.36 -8.57
C GLU A 134 -19.71 20.13 -7.70
N GLY A 135 -19.68 20.61 -6.46
CA GLY A 135 -20.76 20.48 -5.50
C GLY A 135 -20.54 19.41 -4.44
N GLU A 136 -19.67 18.42 -4.68
CA GLU A 136 -19.41 17.34 -3.73
C GLU A 136 -18.88 17.85 -2.39
N ALA A 137 -19.29 17.19 -1.29
CA ALA A 137 -18.86 17.56 0.05
C ALA A 137 -17.46 17.00 0.33
N VAL A 138 -16.45 17.84 0.17
CA VAL A 138 -15.07 17.52 0.56
C VAL A 138 -14.98 17.59 2.08
N GLU A 139 -14.45 16.53 2.70
CA GLU A 139 -14.21 16.46 4.14
C GLU A 139 -12.73 16.60 4.47
N LEU A 140 -12.42 16.97 5.70
CA LEU A 140 -11.06 16.87 6.22
C LEU A 140 -10.70 15.39 6.37
N THR A 141 -9.53 15.00 5.87
CA THR A 141 -9.01 13.66 6.12
C THR A 141 -8.47 13.59 7.54
N VAL A 142 -9.19 12.89 8.41
CA VAL A 142 -8.82 12.65 9.82
C VAL A 142 -8.47 11.19 10.09
N ASP A 143 -8.89 10.28 9.22
CA ASP A 143 -8.69 8.84 9.32
C ASP A 143 -8.75 8.16 7.93
N LEU A 144 -8.84 6.83 7.91
CA LEU A 144 -8.96 6.06 6.67
C LEU A 144 -10.33 6.18 6.00
N ALA A 145 -11.41 6.43 6.77
CA ALA A 145 -12.76 6.53 6.22
C ALA A 145 -12.97 7.86 5.48
N SER A 146 -12.28 8.91 5.91
CA SER A 146 -12.24 10.26 5.32
C SER A 146 -11.10 10.46 4.30
N VAL A 147 -10.53 9.36 3.77
CA VAL A 147 -9.47 9.43 2.75
C VAL A 147 -9.99 10.09 1.47
N ALA A 148 -9.23 11.00 0.89
CA ALA A 148 -9.68 11.77 -0.28
C ALA A 148 -9.42 11.06 -1.63
N GLY A 149 -8.97 9.81 -1.57
CA GLY A 149 -8.67 8.96 -2.74
C GLY A 149 -7.30 8.31 -2.69
N PHE A 150 -6.91 7.71 -3.80
CA PHE A 150 -5.70 6.92 -3.92
C PHE A 150 -4.93 7.22 -5.21
N VAL A 151 -3.61 7.16 -5.14
CA VAL A 151 -2.72 7.13 -6.30
C VAL A 151 -1.81 5.92 -6.17
N THR A 152 -1.76 5.09 -7.20
CA THR A 152 -0.79 4.00 -7.29
C THR A 152 0.38 4.46 -8.15
N LEU A 153 1.56 4.47 -7.57
CA LEU A 153 2.82 4.78 -8.23
C LEU A 153 3.64 3.50 -8.41
N MET A 154 4.21 3.28 -9.59
CA MET A 154 5.06 2.15 -9.91
C MET A 154 6.01 2.47 -11.07
N HIS A 155 7.29 2.15 -10.89
CA HIS A 155 8.32 2.33 -11.92
C HIS A 155 9.50 1.37 -11.65
N GLU A 156 10.27 1.02 -12.67
CA GLU A 156 11.47 0.17 -12.50
C GLU A 156 12.54 0.87 -11.63
N ASP A 157 12.69 2.18 -11.81
CA ASP A 157 13.56 3.04 -11.01
C ASP A 157 12.83 3.59 -9.77
N ALA A 158 13.36 3.27 -8.59
CA ALA A 158 12.87 3.75 -7.31
C ALA A 158 13.01 5.27 -7.12
N ALA A 159 13.99 5.91 -7.77
CA ALA A 159 14.16 7.35 -7.72
C ALA A 159 12.99 8.08 -8.37
N VAL A 160 12.47 7.56 -9.50
CA VAL A 160 11.29 8.10 -10.18
C VAL A 160 10.05 8.03 -9.28
N VAL A 161 9.77 6.87 -8.68
CA VAL A 161 8.64 6.71 -7.73
C VAL A 161 8.76 7.70 -6.57
N GLN A 162 9.97 7.91 -6.05
CA GLN A 162 10.18 8.84 -4.95
C GLN A 162 10.00 10.30 -5.38
N GLN A 163 10.49 10.69 -6.56
CA GLN A 163 10.32 12.04 -7.10
C GLN A 163 8.85 12.35 -7.38
N ASP A 164 8.15 11.44 -8.05
CA ASP A 164 6.72 11.59 -8.35
C ASP A 164 5.86 11.61 -7.10
N TYR A 165 6.23 10.83 -6.07
CA TYR A 165 5.57 10.91 -4.78
C TYR A 165 5.71 12.29 -4.14
N LEU A 166 6.91 12.87 -4.15
CA LEU A 166 7.13 14.22 -3.62
C LEU A 166 6.34 15.25 -4.42
N ARG A 167 6.37 15.15 -5.76
CA ARG A 167 5.59 16.04 -6.63
C ARG A 167 4.10 15.93 -6.37
N LEU A 168 3.58 14.70 -6.24
CA LEU A 168 2.17 14.47 -5.89
C LEU A 168 1.82 15.12 -4.55
N ARG A 169 2.70 15.07 -3.54
CA ARG A 169 2.45 15.73 -2.25
C ARG A 169 2.41 17.26 -2.36
N GLU A 170 3.25 17.86 -3.20
CA GLU A 170 3.18 19.30 -3.49
C GLU A 170 1.86 19.67 -4.17
N LEU A 171 1.45 18.92 -5.20
CA LEU A 171 0.18 19.13 -5.91
C LEU A 171 -1.02 18.99 -4.97
N GLN A 172 -0.95 18.04 -4.04
CA GLN A 172 -2.04 17.74 -3.11
C GLN A 172 -2.41 18.94 -2.21
N GLU A 173 -1.47 19.82 -1.89
CA GLU A 173 -1.74 21.02 -1.06
C GLU A 173 -2.83 21.92 -1.64
N THR A 174 -2.98 21.93 -2.97
CA THR A 174 -3.95 22.76 -3.70
C THR A 174 -4.86 21.94 -4.61
N MET A 175 -4.91 20.62 -4.40
CA MET A 175 -5.68 19.71 -5.25
C MET A 175 -7.19 19.89 -5.11
N PHE A 176 -7.67 20.15 -3.89
CA PHE A 176 -9.09 20.38 -3.62
C PHE A 176 -9.36 21.87 -3.42
N GLU A 177 -10.09 22.49 -4.34
CA GLU A 177 -10.60 23.84 -4.18
C GLU A 177 -12.06 23.79 -3.70
N VAL A 178 -12.37 24.49 -2.61
CA VAL A 178 -13.69 24.48 -1.96
C VAL A 178 -14.21 25.90 -1.75
N LYS A 179 -15.55 26.05 -1.69
CA LYS A 179 -16.24 27.31 -1.34
C LYS A 179 -16.21 27.59 0.16
#